data_AF-A0A2P2ICY6-F1
#
_entry.id   AF-A0A2P2ICY6-F1
#
_cell.length_a   1.000
_cell.length_b   1.000
_cell.length_c   1.000
_cell.angle_alpha   90.00
_cell.angle_beta   90.00
_cell.angle_gamma   90.00
#
_symmetry.space_group_name_H-M   'P 1'
#
loop_
_entity.id
_entity.type
_entity.pdbx_description
1 polymer ?
#
loop_
_entity_poly.entity_id
_entity_poly.type
_entity_poly.pdbx_seq_one_letter_code
_entity_poly.pdbx_strand_id
1 'polypeptide(L)'
;GMRLNEPVEIPEVHCPTCDRPMGIRTASTGVFLGCSGYTLPPKERCKTTINLVDGDDVEDLILSEDAETVALMAKKRCPKCNMAMDSYLIDEQRKLHVCGNNPLCDGHEVEMGEFKIKGYDGPLVECDKCGHDMQLKDGRFGKYMGCTNEECKNTRKILRSGEVAPPKEDPVHLKELGCEQSDAYFILRDGASGIFLAANTFPRSRETRAPKVVELARFRERISPKFYY
;
A
#
# COMPACT_ATOMS: atom_id res chain seq x y z
N GLY A 1 -23.25 -19.61 16.18
CA GLY A 1 -21.79 -19.41 16.03
C GLY A 1 -21.54 -18.50 14.85
N MET A 2 -20.51 -17.65 14.91
CA MET A 2 -20.09 -16.86 13.74
C MET A 2 -19.64 -17.85 12.64
N ARG A 3 -20.21 -17.73 11.44
CA ARG A 3 -19.85 -18.60 10.30
C ARG A 3 -18.40 -18.32 9.91
N LEU A 4 -17.68 -19.39 9.56
CA LEU A 4 -16.29 -19.28 9.08
C LEU A 4 -16.30 -18.55 7.73
N ASN A 5 -15.47 -17.51 7.62
CA ASN A 5 -15.19 -16.83 6.36
C ASN A 5 -14.10 -17.64 5.62
N GLU A 6 -14.51 -18.76 5.04
CA GLU A 6 -13.61 -19.61 4.25
C GLU A 6 -13.24 -18.88 2.95
N PRO A 7 -11.95 -18.89 2.58
CA PRO A 7 -11.51 -18.23 1.36
C PRO A 7 -12.05 -18.98 0.13
N VAL A 8 -12.56 -18.24 -0.85
CA VAL A 8 -12.96 -18.81 -2.14
C VAL A 8 -11.69 -18.94 -3.00
N GLU A 9 -11.25 -20.17 -3.28
CA GLU A 9 -10.05 -20.42 -4.09
C GLU A 9 -10.29 -20.11 -5.58
N ILE A 10 -9.29 -19.50 -6.22
CA ILE A 10 -9.27 -19.16 -7.64
C ILE A 10 -8.10 -19.94 -8.28
N PRO A 11 -8.35 -21.07 -8.95
CA PRO A 11 -7.31 -21.89 -9.55
C PRO A 11 -6.49 -21.16 -10.62
N GLU A 12 -7.07 -20.15 -11.28
CA GLU A 12 -6.42 -19.39 -12.35
C GLU A 12 -5.36 -18.40 -11.83
N VAL A 13 -5.39 -18.06 -10.54
CA VAL A 13 -4.52 -17.04 -9.94
C VAL A 13 -3.53 -17.69 -8.99
N HIS A 14 -2.26 -17.69 -9.40
CA HIS A 14 -1.17 -18.36 -8.69
C HIS A 14 -0.38 -17.38 -7.81
N CYS A 15 0.09 -17.86 -6.67
CA CYS A 15 0.87 -17.08 -5.74
C CYS A 15 2.26 -16.76 -6.32
N PRO A 16 2.70 -15.49 -6.35
CA PRO A 16 3.99 -15.11 -6.95
C PRO A 16 5.20 -15.65 -6.18
N THR A 17 5.02 -16.16 -4.95
CA THR A 17 6.12 -16.64 -4.10
C THR A 17 6.23 -18.17 -4.08
N CYS A 18 5.12 -18.90 -4.18
CA CYS A 18 5.10 -20.35 -3.97
C CYS A 18 4.23 -21.11 -4.98
N ASP A 19 3.66 -20.41 -5.96
CA ASP A 19 2.89 -20.95 -7.08
C ASP A 19 1.59 -21.69 -6.70
N ARG A 20 1.22 -21.74 -5.42
CA ARG A 20 -0.06 -22.29 -4.98
C ARG A 20 -1.22 -21.38 -5.40
N PRO A 21 -2.44 -21.93 -5.59
CA PRO A 21 -3.61 -21.13 -5.92
C PRO A 21 -3.89 -20.11 -4.82
N MET A 22 -4.37 -18.94 -5.22
CA MET A 22 -4.78 -17.87 -4.31
C MET A 22 -6.28 -17.95 -4.05
N GLY A 23 -6.72 -17.44 -2.91
CA GLY A 23 -8.13 -17.36 -2.56
C GLY A 23 -8.56 -15.97 -2.14
N ILE A 24 -9.81 -15.62 -2.47
CA ILE A 24 -10.46 -14.36 -2.13
C ILE A 24 -10.69 -14.34 -0.62
N ARG A 25 -10.20 -13.28 0.04
CA ARG A 25 -10.41 -13.03 1.45
C ARG A 25 -10.99 -11.64 1.65
N THR A 26 -12.02 -11.57 2.48
CA THR A 26 -12.63 -10.30 2.88
C THR A 26 -12.20 -9.95 4.30
N ALA A 27 -11.54 -8.81 4.48
CA ALA A 27 -11.23 -8.22 5.77
C ALA A 27 -11.92 -6.85 5.92
N SER A 28 -11.81 -6.25 7.12
CA SER A 28 -12.33 -4.90 7.38
C SER A 28 -11.70 -3.82 6.50
N THR A 29 -10.50 -4.07 5.96
CA THR A 29 -9.77 -3.13 5.11
C THR A 29 -10.08 -3.32 3.62
N GLY A 30 -10.89 -4.31 3.24
CA GLY A 30 -11.24 -4.60 1.86
C GLY A 30 -11.05 -6.07 1.48
N VAL A 31 -11.22 -6.34 0.19
CA VAL A 31 -11.04 -7.66 -0.43
C VAL A 31 -9.60 -7.78 -0.93
N PHE A 32 -8.98 -8.93 -0.71
CA PHE A 32 -7.62 -9.22 -1.17
C PHE A 32 -7.46 -10.70 -1.48
N LEU A 33 -6.40 -11.06 -2.20
CA LEU A 33 -6.04 -12.44 -2.46
C LEU A 33 -5.02 -12.93 -1.43
N GLY A 34 -5.31 -14.04 -0.78
CA GLY A 34 -4.36 -14.73 0.11
C GLY A 34 -3.98 -16.08 -0.44
N CYS A 35 -2.70 -16.45 -0.32
CA CYS A 35 -2.25 -17.79 -0.73
C CYS A 35 -2.99 -18.90 0.04
N SER A 36 -3.46 -19.94 -0.67
CA SER A 36 -4.06 -21.15 -0.07
C SER A 36 -3.12 -21.83 0.93
N GLY A 37 -1.79 -21.74 0.68
CA GLY A 37 -0.74 -22.21 1.57
C GLY A 37 -0.68 -21.53 2.95
N TYR A 38 -1.51 -20.52 3.23
CA TYR A 38 -1.60 -19.92 4.56
C TYR A 38 -2.11 -20.89 5.65
N THR A 39 -2.89 -21.90 5.27
CA THR A 39 -3.45 -22.91 6.18
C THR A 39 -2.43 -23.96 6.63
N LEU A 40 -1.27 -24.04 5.96
CA LEU A 40 -0.20 -24.97 6.32
C LEU A 40 0.42 -24.63 7.69
N PRO A 41 1.14 -25.59 8.31
CA PRO A 41 1.85 -25.36 9.56
C PRO A 41 2.80 -24.15 9.48
N PRO A 42 3.13 -23.47 10.61
CA PRO A 42 3.89 -22.23 10.61
C PRO A 42 5.22 -22.22 9.85
N LYS A 43 5.87 -23.39 9.72
CA LYS A 43 7.14 -23.56 8.99
C LYS A 43 6.98 -23.51 7.47
N GLU A 44 5.81 -23.91 6.96
CA GLU A 44 5.53 -24.07 5.53
C GLU A 44 4.46 -23.09 5.03
N ARG A 45 3.90 -22.29 5.94
CA ARG A 45 2.82 -21.38 5.59
C ARG A 45 3.31 -20.23 4.72
N CYS A 46 2.64 -20.03 3.59
CA CYS A 46 2.86 -18.86 2.76
C CYS A 46 2.02 -17.69 3.29
N LYS A 47 2.68 -16.56 3.60
CA LYS A 47 2.03 -15.33 4.09
C LYS A 47 1.82 -14.29 2.98
N THR A 48 2.09 -14.64 1.73
CA THR A 48 1.95 -13.74 0.59
C THR A 48 0.49 -13.42 0.34
N THR A 49 0.22 -12.12 0.18
CA THR A 49 -1.10 -11.56 -0.14
C THR A 49 -0.95 -10.58 -1.30
N ILE A 50 -1.96 -10.51 -2.17
CA ILE A 50 -2.07 -9.51 -3.24
C ILE A 50 -3.25 -8.62 -2.89
N ASN A 51 -3.01 -7.31 -2.81
CA ASN A 51 -4.08 -6.33 -2.65
C ASN A 51 -4.81 -6.18 -3.98
N LEU A 52 -6.13 -6.24 -3.94
CA LEU A 52 -6.97 -6.00 -5.10
C LEU A 52 -7.26 -4.49 -5.19
N VAL A 53 -7.09 -3.92 -6.38
CA VAL A 53 -7.43 -2.52 -6.65
C VAL A 53 -8.85 -2.49 -7.20
N ASP A 54 -9.67 -1.55 -6.74
CA ASP A 54 -11.02 -1.37 -7.26
C ASP A 54 -10.96 -1.05 -8.76
N GLY A 55 -11.63 -1.87 -9.57
CA GLY A 55 -11.58 -1.84 -11.03
C GLY A 55 -12.80 -1.15 -11.65
N ASP A 56 -13.65 -0.51 -10.85
CA ASP A 56 -14.79 0.25 -11.33
C ASP A 56 -14.31 1.60 -11.90
N ASP A 57 -14.20 1.66 -13.24
CA ASP A 57 -13.87 2.88 -13.99
C ASP A 57 -15.12 3.75 -14.13
N VAL A 58 -15.54 4.41 -13.05
CA VAL A 58 -16.76 5.27 -13.05
C VAL A 58 -16.53 6.64 -13.72
N GLU A 59 -15.42 6.85 -14.42
CA GLU A 59 -15.06 8.18 -14.95
C GLU A 59 -15.77 8.55 -16.26
N ASP A 60 -16.30 7.61 -17.03
CA ASP A 60 -17.01 7.93 -18.28
C ASP A 60 -18.48 8.35 -18.09
N LEU A 61 -18.97 8.47 -16.85
CA LEU A 61 -20.41 8.66 -16.57
C LEU A 61 -20.79 9.94 -15.80
N ILE A 62 -19.87 10.89 -15.64
CA ILE A 62 -20.18 12.12 -14.91
C ILE A 62 -20.84 13.17 -15.83
N LEU A 63 -22.05 12.88 -16.34
CA LEU A 63 -22.93 13.90 -16.94
C LEU A 63 -24.45 13.63 -16.77
N SER A 64 -24.91 12.92 -15.72
CA SER A 64 -26.35 12.89 -15.40
C SER A 64 -26.67 12.47 -13.96
N GLU A 65 -27.90 12.80 -13.52
CA GLU A 65 -28.48 12.45 -12.21
C GLU A 65 -28.66 10.92 -11.99
N ASP A 66 -28.39 10.10 -13.01
CA ASP A 66 -28.57 8.64 -13.02
C ASP A 66 -27.26 7.83 -12.87
N ALA A 67 -26.15 8.48 -12.50
CA ALA A 67 -24.82 7.84 -12.47
C ALA A 67 -24.76 6.55 -11.62
N GLU A 68 -25.46 6.51 -10.49
CA GLU A 68 -25.51 5.31 -9.63
C GLU A 68 -26.25 4.15 -10.30
N THR A 69 -27.35 4.43 -10.99
CA THR A 69 -28.14 3.44 -11.72
C THR A 69 -27.33 2.85 -12.87
N VAL A 70 -26.61 3.69 -13.62
CA VAL A 70 -25.76 3.24 -14.72
C VAL A 70 -24.58 2.41 -14.20
N ALA A 71 -23.94 2.84 -13.11
CA ALA A 71 -22.87 2.07 -12.47
C ALA A 71 -23.36 0.68 -12.01
N LEU A 72 -24.57 0.59 -11.43
CA LEU A 72 -25.18 -0.69 -11.05
C LEU A 72 -25.56 -1.59 -12.24
N MET A 73 -25.89 -0.99 -13.38
CA MET A 73 -26.16 -1.73 -14.63
C MET A 73 -24.88 -2.23 -15.30
N ALA A 74 -23.77 -1.50 -15.16
CA ALA A 74 -22.46 -1.87 -15.71
C ALA A 74 -21.81 -3.05 -14.98
N LYS A 75 -22.19 -3.32 -13.73
CA LYS A 75 -21.68 -4.47 -12.95
C LYS A 75 -22.10 -5.81 -13.57
N LYS A 76 -21.15 -6.74 -13.69
CA LYS A 76 -21.43 -8.12 -14.09
C LYS A 76 -22.35 -8.81 -13.08
N ARG A 77 -23.09 -9.81 -13.54
CA ARG A 77 -24.00 -10.60 -12.71
C ARG A 77 -23.39 -11.97 -12.45
N CYS A 78 -23.40 -12.36 -11.18
CA CYS A 78 -22.85 -13.63 -10.75
C CYS A 78 -23.58 -14.79 -11.45
N PRO A 79 -22.87 -15.72 -12.12
CA PRO A 79 -23.50 -16.83 -12.83
C PRO A 79 -24.23 -17.82 -11.90
N LYS A 80 -23.94 -17.79 -10.59
CA LYS A 80 -24.55 -18.70 -9.59
C LYS A 80 -25.80 -18.13 -8.93
N CYS A 81 -25.80 -16.85 -8.56
CA CYS A 81 -26.88 -16.24 -7.77
C CYS A 81 -27.46 -14.95 -8.39
N ASN A 82 -26.97 -14.54 -9.55
CA ASN A 82 -27.38 -13.34 -10.29
C ASN A 82 -27.19 -12.01 -9.52
N MET A 83 -26.52 -12.03 -8.37
CA MET A 83 -26.14 -10.83 -7.63
C MET A 83 -25.11 -10.01 -8.43
N ALA A 84 -25.13 -8.68 -8.27
CA ALA A 84 -24.09 -7.83 -8.83
C ALA A 84 -22.70 -8.26 -8.32
N MET A 85 -21.70 -8.20 -9.20
CA MET A 85 -20.31 -8.51 -8.90
C MET A 85 -19.51 -7.22 -8.78
N ASP A 86 -18.58 -7.20 -7.85
CA ASP A 86 -17.59 -6.14 -7.69
C ASP A 86 -16.36 -6.48 -8.50
N SER A 87 -15.83 -5.51 -9.23
CA SER A 87 -14.71 -5.70 -10.15
C SER A 87 -13.42 -5.22 -9.51
N TYR A 88 -12.37 -6.05 -9.61
CA TYR A 88 -11.06 -5.74 -9.06
C TYR A 88 -9.95 -6.00 -10.08
N LEU A 89 -8.91 -5.19 -10.09
CA LEU A 89 -7.69 -5.46 -10.87
C LEU A 89 -6.69 -6.25 -10.03
N ILE A 90 -6.22 -7.38 -10.58
CA ILE A 90 -5.12 -8.16 -10.01
C ILE A 90 -3.79 -7.60 -10.53
N ASP A 91 -3.73 -7.37 -11.84
CA ASP A 91 -2.59 -6.81 -12.58
C ASP A 91 -3.09 -6.15 -13.88
N GLU A 92 -2.18 -5.76 -14.76
CA GLU A 92 -2.49 -5.12 -16.05
C GLU A 92 -3.16 -6.06 -17.05
N GLN A 93 -3.21 -7.37 -16.78
CA GLN A 93 -3.72 -8.39 -17.71
C GLN A 93 -5.00 -9.07 -17.21
N ARG A 94 -5.29 -8.98 -15.91
CA ARG A 94 -6.32 -9.78 -15.23
C ARG A 94 -7.19 -8.91 -14.34
N LYS A 95 -8.50 -8.96 -14.62
CA LYS A 95 -9.57 -8.36 -13.82
C LYS A 95 -10.41 -9.47 -13.18
N LEU A 96 -10.55 -9.42 -11.86
CA LEU A 96 -11.33 -10.35 -11.07
C LEU A 96 -12.70 -9.76 -10.74
N HIS A 97 -13.76 -10.45 -11.11
CA HIS A 97 -15.11 -10.16 -10.70
C HIS A 97 -15.48 -11.06 -9.53
N VAL A 98 -15.88 -10.48 -8.41
CA VAL A 98 -16.27 -11.21 -7.18
C VAL A 98 -17.74 -10.97 -6.91
N CYS A 99 -18.51 -12.03 -6.64
CA CYS A 99 -19.92 -11.88 -6.27
C CYS A 99 -20.08 -11.02 -5.00
N GLY A 100 -21.01 -10.04 -5.01
CA GLY A 100 -21.30 -9.22 -3.83
C GLY A 100 -21.82 -10.00 -2.61
N ASN A 101 -22.24 -11.26 -2.79
CA ASN A 101 -22.59 -12.17 -1.70
C ASN A 101 -21.39 -12.97 -1.15
N ASN A 102 -20.16 -12.73 -1.61
CA ASN A 102 -18.96 -13.38 -1.09
C ASN A 102 -18.79 -13.07 0.42
N PRO A 103 -18.48 -14.04 1.29
CA PRO A 103 -18.08 -15.43 1.03
C PRO A 103 -19.22 -16.46 0.95
N LEU A 104 -20.49 -16.04 1.07
CA LEU A 104 -21.64 -16.96 1.01
C LEU A 104 -21.86 -17.53 -0.39
N CYS A 105 -21.46 -16.79 -1.41
CA CYS A 105 -21.42 -17.22 -2.80
C CYS A 105 -19.96 -17.26 -3.26
N ASP A 106 -19.53 -18.41 -3.77
CA ASP A 106 -18.21 -18.67 -4.34
C ASP A 106 -18.13 -18.31 -5.84
N GLY A 107 -19.12 -17.57 -6.34
CA GLY A 107 -19.15 -17.10 -7.72
C GLY A 107 -18.10 -16.02 -7.97
N HIS A 108 -17.17 -16.31 -8.87
CA HIS A 108 -16.13 -15.40 -9.32
C HIS A 108 -15.86 -15.62 -10.81
N GLU A 109 -15.34 -14.60 -11.49
CA GLU A 109 -14.91 -14.69 -12.88
C GLU A 109 -13.61 -13.93 -13.06
N VAL A 110 -12.64 -14.52 -13.77
CA VAL A 110 -11.40 -13.85 -14.15
C VAL A 110 -11.50 -13.45 -15.61
N GLU A 111 -11.49 -12.15 -15.87
CA GLU A 111 -11.48 -11.57 -17.20
C GLU A 111 -10.03 -11.24 -17.60
N MET A 112 -9.62 -11.77 -18.75
CA MET A 112 -8.33 -11.49 -19.37
C MET A 112 -8.49 -10.32 -20.34
N GLY A 113 -7.60 -9.34 -20.28
CA GLY A 113 -7.65 -8.16 -21.13
C GLY A 113 -6.43 -7.29 -20.89
N GLU A 114 -6.31 -6.15 -21.56
CA GLU A 114 -5.32 -5.14 -21.19
C GLU A 114 -6.01 -4.06 -20.36
N PHE A 115 -5.71 -4.04 -19.07
CA PHE A 115 -6.28 -3.10 -18.11
C PHE A 115 -5.21 -2.10 -17.68
N LYS A 116 -5.56 -0.82 -17.77
CA LYS A 116 -4.74 0.21 -17.15
C LYS A 116 -5.11 0.27 -15.68
N ILE A 117 -4.20 -0.19 -14.83
CA ILE A 117 -4.29 0.13 -13.40
C ILE A 117 -4.24 1.65 -13.32
N LYS A 118 -5.26 2.30 -12.74
CA LYS A 118 -5.30 3.74 -12.49
C LYS A 118 -4.24 4.16 -11.45
N GLY A 119 -2.97 3.96 -11.76
CA GLY A 119 -1.85 4.72 -11.23
C GLY A 119 -1.69 5.92 -12.12
N TYR A 120 -2.40 7.00 -11.80
CA TYR A 120 -2.26 8.38 -12.31
C TYR A 120 -1.09 8.61 -13.28
N ASP A 121 -1.38 9.21 -14.43
CA ASP A 121 -0.45 9.71 -15.47
C ASP A 121 0.39 10.91 -14.96
N GLY A 122 0.84 10.81 -13.73
CA GLY A 122 1.60 11.81 -13.03
C GLY A 122 3.05 11.85 -13.47
N PRO A 123 3.77 12.92 -13.11
CA PRO A 123 5.16 13.08 -13.49
C PRO A 123 5.99 11.89 -13.00
N LEU A 124 6.67 11.22 -13.94
CA LEU A 124 7.73 10.28 -13.63
C LEU A 124 8.88 11.07 -12.98
N VAL A 125 9.25 10.67 -11.78
CA VAL A 125 10.34 11.31 -11.03
C VAL A 125 11.46 10.32 -10.87
N GLU A 126 12.68 10.76 -11.15
CA GLU A 126 13.88 9.94 -10.97
C GLU A 126 14.16 9.70 -9.49
N CYS A 127 14.51 8.46 -9.14
CA CYS A 127 14.89 8.07 -7.79
C CYS A 127 16.28 8.60 -7.44
N ASP A 128 16.37 9.35 -6.36
CA ASP A 128 17.62 9.95 -5.84
C ASP A 128 18.69 8.92 -5.42
N LYS A 129 18.30 7.66 -5.18
CA LYS A 129 19.22 6.60 -4.73
C LYS A 129 19.75 5.71 -5.85
N CYS A 130 18.97 5.48 -6.90
CA CYS A 130 19.33 4.50 -7.94
C CYS A 130 19.07 4.96 -9.38
N GLY A 131 18.61 6.19 -9.59
CA GLY A 131 18.39 6.78 -10.92
C GLY A 131 17.26 6.16 -11.73
N HIS A 132 16.52 5.18 -11.18
CA HIS A 132 15.37 4.57 -11.85
C HIS A 132 14.11 5.40 -11.61
N ASP A 133 13.12 5.22 -12.47
CA ASP A 133 11.84 5.90 -12.33
C ASP A 133 11.14 5.55 -11.01
N MET A 134 10.42 6.52 -10.48
CA MET A 134 9.49 6.33 -9.39
C MET A 134 8.06 6.43 -9.93
N GLN A 135 7.19 5.54 -9.45
CA GLN A 135 5.78 5.49 -9.81
C GLN A 135 4.90 5.84 -8.61
N LEU A 136 3.73 6.41 -8.89
CA LEU A 136 2.71 6.68 -7.89
C LEU A 136 2.14 5.36 -7.35
N LYS A 137 2.15 5.20 -6.03
CA LYS A 137 1.55 4.07 -5.31
C LYS A 137 0.64 4.58 -4.21
N ASP A 138 -0.46 3.87 -3.99
CA ASP A 138 -1.38 4.10 -2.88
C ASP A 138 -0.94 3.28 -1.67
N GLY A 139 -0.65 3.96 -0.56
CA GLY A 139 -0.27 3.33 0.70
C GLY A 139 -1.25 3.64 1.82
N ARG A 140 -1.13 2.93 2.95
CA ARG A 140 -1.96 3.15 4.15
C ARG A 140 -1.88 4.58 4.73
N PHE A 141 -0.85 5.34 4.35
CA PHE A 141 -0.62 6.71 4.82
C PHE A 141 -0.88 7.76 3.73
N GLY A 142 -1.59 7.37 2.67
CA GLY A 142 -1.83 8.16 1.48
C GLY A 142 -0.90 7.81 0.33
N LYS A 143 -1.07 8.55 -0.77
CA LYS A 143 -0.30 8.42 -2.01
C LYS A 143 1.18 8.76 -1.80
N TYR A 144 2.07 7.99 -2.42
CA TYR A 144 3.52 8.17 -2.38
C TYR A 144 4.15 7.74 -3.70
N MET A 145 5.31 8.28 -4.04
CA MET A 145 6.13 7.79 -5.14
C MET A 145 7.02 6.66 -4.64
N GLY A 146 6.93 5.48 -5.22
CA GLY A 146 7.81 4.34 -4.94
C GLY A 146 8.71 4.05 -6.12
N CYS A 147 9.98 3.74 -5.87
CA CYS A 147 10.89 3.32 -6.94
C CYS A 147 10.37 2.05 -7.65
N THR A 148 10.59 1.98 -8.97
CA THR A 148 10.23 0.81 -9.80
C THR A 148 11.18 -0.36 -9.60
N ASN A 149 12.44 -0.10 -9.21
CA ASN A 149 13.42 -1.14 -8.94
C ASN A 149 13.09 -1.88 -7.62
N GLU A 150 12.89 -3.20 -7.70
CA GLU A 150 12.57 -4.06 -6.55
C GLU A 150 13.65 -4.07 -5.46
N GLU A 151 14.91 -3.85 -5.83
CA GLU A 151 16.02 -3.77 -4.89
C GLU A 151 16.03 -2.43 -4.13
N CYS A 152 15.41 -1.38 -4.69
CA CYS A 152 15.39 -0.04 -4.13
C CYS A 152 14.09 0.26 -3.39
N LYS A 153 14.12 0.21 -2.06
CA LYS A 153 12.96 0.53 -1.20
C LYS A 153 12.74 2.03 -0.97
N ASN A 154 13.30 2.88 -1.84
CA ASN A 154 13.19 4.32 -1.69
C ASN A 154 11.77 4.80 -2.02
N THR A 155 11.27 5.75 -1.22
CA THR A 155 9.92 6.30 -1.37
C THR A 155 9.92 7.81 -1.11
N ARG A 156 9.20 8.57 -1.94
CA ARG A 156 9.00 10.01 -1.79
C ARG A 156 7.54 10.31 -1.49
N LYS A 157 7.30 11.24 -0.57
CA LYS A 157 5.95 11.64 -0.18
C LYS A 157 5.39 12.62 -1.21
N ILE A 158 4.08 12.59 -1.44
CA ILE A 158 3.39 13.61 -2.24
C ILE A 158 2.81 14.65 -1.29
N LEU A 159 3.09 15.92 -1.59
CA LEU A 159 2.58 17.06 -0.84
C LEU A 159 1.09 17.27 -1.14
N ARG A 160 0.40 18.03 -0.29
CA ARG A 160 -1.00 18.39 -0.55
C ARG A 160 -1.19 19.20 -1.84
N SER A 161 -0.12 19.86 -2.32
CA SER A 161 -0.10 20.57 -3.61
C SER A 161 -0.08 19.64 -4.82
N GLY A 162 0.13 18.33 -4.64
CA GLY A 162 0.35 17.38 -5.73
C GLY A 162 1.81 17.24 -6.15
N GLU A 163 2.71 18.09 -5.63
CA GLU A 163 4.13 18.02 -5.93
C GLU A 163 4.85 16.91 -5.15
N VAL A 164 5.89 16.33 -5.74
CA VAL A 164 6.72 15.32 -5.08
C VAL A 164 7.68 16.00 -4.11
N ALA A 165 7.58 15.64 -2.82
CA ALA A 165 8.43 16.19 -1.77
C ALA A 165 9.91 15.96 -2.11
N PRO A 166 10.82 16.91 -1.79
CA PRO A 166 12.24 16.77 -2.07
C PRO A 166 12.84 15.48 -1.47
N PRO A 167 13.98 15.00 -2.01
CA PRO A 167 14.70 13.86 -1.46
C PRO A 167 14.90 14.01 0.05
N LYS A 168 14.58 12.94 0.79
CA LYS A 168 14.77 12.94 2.25
C LYS A 168 16.22 12.62 2.55
N GLU A 169 16.80 13.36 3.47
CA GLU A 169 18.10 12.98 4.04
C GLU A 169 17.95 11.72 4.91
N ASP A 170 19.02 10.94 4.96
CA ASP A 170 19.03 9.73 5.77
C ASP A 170 18.95 10.09 7.29
N PRO A 171 18.17 9.34 8.09
CA PRO A 171 18.04 9.62 9.50
C PRO A 171 19.37 9.55 10.25
N VAL A 172 19.64 10.52 11.13
CA VAL A 172 20.85 10.54 11.96
C VAL A 172 20.58 9.81 13.27
N HIS A 173 21.36 8.77 13.55
CA HIS A 173 21.22 8.00 14.79
C HIS A 173 21.99 8.65 15.96
N LEU A 174 21.27 9.06 17.01
CA LEU A 174 21.83 9.69 18.20
C LEU A 174 21.73 8.71 19.39
N LYS A 175 22.61 7.71 19.40
CA LYS A 175 22.61 6.62 20.40
C LYS A 175 22.79 7.13 21.84
N GLU A 176 23.41 8.30 21.99
CA GLU A 176 23.67 8.96 23.26
C GLU A 176 22.42 9.65 23.85
N LEU A 177 21.34 9.79 23.07
CA LEU A 177 20.07 10.34 23.51
C LEU A 177 19.05 9.22 23.70
N GLY A 178 18.85 8.79 24.95
CA GLY A 178 17.82 7.82 25.31
C GLY A 178 16.40 8.40 25.17
N CYS A 179 15.45 7.52 24.86
CA CYS A 179 14.02 7.83 24.94
C CYS A 179 13.55 7.82 26.41
N GLU A 180 12.49 8.57 26.73
CA GLU A 180 11.95 8.66 28.10
C GLU A 180 11.05 7.47 28.42
N GLN A 181 10.30 6.96 27.43
CA GLN A 181 9.27 5.94 27.64
C GLN A 181 9.76 4.52 27.35
N SER A 182 10.99 4.34 26.85
CA SER A 182 11.51 3.04 26.44
C SER A 182 13.04 3.01 26.44
N ASP A 183 13.63 1.82 26.50
CA ASP A 183 15.09 1.60 26.36
C ASP A 183 15.62 1.87 24.92
N ALA A 184 14.84 2.58 24.12
CA ALA A 184 15.18 3.05 22.79
C ALA A 184 16.08 4.31 22.86
N TYR A 185 16.62 4.70 21.71
CA TYR A 185 17.33 5.97 21.56
C TYR A 185 16.70 6.80 20.44
N PHE A 186 16.93 8.10 20.49
CA PHE A 186 16.40 9.05 19.52
C PHE A 186 17.19 9.03 18.22
N ILE A 187 16.46 9.17 17.12
CA ILE A 187 16.97 9.39 15.78
C ILE A 187 16.42 10.73 15.27
N LEU A 188 17.29 11.53 14.65
CA LEU A 188 16.91 12.80 14.03
C LEU A 188 16.41 12.52 12.62
N ARG A 189 15.20 12.98 12.31
CA ARG A 189 14.54 12.79 11.01
C ARG A 189 14.18 14.14 10.41
N ASP A 190 14.32 14.26 9.09
CA ASP A 190 13.77 15.38 8.33
C ASP A 190 12.32 15.07 7.94
N GLY A 191 11.39 15.88 8.42
CA GLY A 191 9.96 15.78 8.16
C GLY A 191 9.44 16.93 7.30
N ALA A 192 8.17 16.85 6.89
CA ALA A 192 7.54 17.93 6.12
C ALA A 192 7.47 19.27 6.88
N SER A 193 7.47 19.23 8.21
CA SER A 193 7.43 20.40 9.09
C SER A 193 8.80 20.76 9.68
N GLY A 194 9.89 20.21 9.11
CA GLY A 194 11.25 20.36 9.61
C GLY A 194 11.74 19.14 10.39
N ILE A 195 12.85 19.33 11.10
CA ILE A 195 13.55 18.24 11.81
C ILE A 195 12.88 17.91 13.15
N PHE A 196 12.85 16.63 13.47
CA PHE A 196 12.31 16.12 14.74
C PHE A 196 13.07 14.87 15.20
N LEU A 197 13.04 14.62 16.50
CA LEU A 197 13.56 13.40 17.10
C LEU A 197 12.43 12.37 17.21
N ALA A 198 12.72 11.13 16.83
CA ALA A 198 11.81 9.98 16.97
C ALA A 198 12.54 8.78 17.58
N ALA A 199 11.82 7.86 18.20
CA ALA A 199 12.44 6.62 18.69
C ALA A 199 12.97 5.73 17.54
N ASN A 200 14.14 5.11 17.72
CA ASN A 200 14.73 4.19 16.75
C ASN A 200 13.87 2.92 16.52
N THR A 201 13.08 2.51 17.51
CA THR A 201 12.23 1.31 17.47
C THR A 201 10.83 1.58 16.91
N PHE A 202 10.59 2.71 16.24
CA PHE A 202 9.33 2.97 15.53
C PHE A 202 9.01 1.81 14.55
N PRO A 203 7.78 1.27 14.51
CA PRO A 203 6.54 1.81 15.09
C PRO A 203 6.19 1.31 16.50
N ARG A 204 7.07 0.56 17.18
CA ARG A 204 6.84 0.00 18.53
C ARG A 204 6.86 1.08 19.60
N SER A 205 7.88 1.95 19.59
CA SER A 205 7.88 3.20 20.35
C SER A 205 7.51 4.35 19.41
N ARG A 206 6.50 5.13 19.81
CA ARG A 206 5.98 6.29 19.04
C ARG A 206 6.37 7.62 19.67
N GLU A 207 7.39 7.61 20.51
CA GLU A 207 7.90 8.81 21.15
C GLU A 207 8.56 9.73 20.12
N THR A 208 8.10 10.98 20.08
CA THR A 208 8.62 12.03 19.19
C THR A 208 8.68 13.37 19.91
N ARG A 209 9.74 14.15 19.67
CA ARG A 209 9.88 15.51 20.21
C ARG A 209 10.72 16.40 19.32
N ALA A 210 10.67 17.71 19.53
CA ALA A 210 11.59 18.65 18.89
C ALA A 210 13.02 18.49 19.46
N PRO A 211 14.07 18.58 18.62
CA PRO A 211 15.44 18.65 19.10
C PRO A 211 15.71 19.99 19.80
N LYS A 212 16.50 19.97 20.88
CA LYS A 212 16.95 21.21 21.54
C LYS A 212 18.16 21.77 20.80
N VAL A 213 18.34 23.10 20.84
CA VAL A 213 19.50 23.77 20.21
C VAL A 213 20.83 23.24 20.73
N VAL A 214 20.93 22.97 22.04
CA VAL A 214 22.13 22.40 22.68
C VAL A 214 22.44 20.99 22.15
N GLU A 215 21.41 20.19 21.86
CA GLU A 215 21.58 18.84 21.31
C GLU A 215 22.09 18.92 19.87
N LEU A 216 21.55 19.82 19.05
CA LEU A 216 21.99 20.02 17.67
C LEU A 216 23.43 20.56 17.60
N ALA A 217 23.79 21.48 18.50
CA ALA A 217 25.17 21.96 18.61
C ALA A 217 26.13 20.83 19.01
N ARG A 218 25.73 19.95 19.93
CA ARG A 218 26.54 18.81 20.37
C ARG A 218 26.79 17.80 19.25
N PHE A 219 25.80 17.55 18.39
CA PHE A 219 25.89 16.57 17.31
C PHE A 219 26.15 17.18 15.94
N ARG A 220 26.62 18.43 15.89
CA ARG A 220 26.79 19.20 14.66
C ARG A 220 27.53 18.44 13.57
N GLU A 221 28.63 17.76 13.92
CA GLU A 221 29.45 16.97 12.98
C GLU A 221 28.71 15.82 12.29
N ARG A 222 27.61 15.33 12.87
CA ARG A 222 26.83 14.20 12.36
C ARG A 222 25.56 14.62 11.64
N ILE A 223 25.23 15.91 11.68
CA ILE A 223 23.99 16.47 11.13
C ILE A 223 24.33 17.15 9.80
N SER A 224 23.41 17.11 8.85
CA SER A 224 23.59 17.80 7.56
C SER A 224 23.83 19.30 7.75
N PRO A 225 24.75 19.91 6.96
CA PRO A 225 25.00 21.35 6.99
C PRO A 225 23.74 22.21 6.75
N LYS A 226 22.71 21.65 6.11
CA LYS A 226 21.39 22.26 5.91
C LYS A 226 20.75 22.73 7.22
N PHE A 227 21.09 22.11 8.35
CA PHE A 227 20.50 22.39 9.66
C PHE A 227 21.41 23.19 10.59
N TYR A 228 22.51 23.76 10.08
CA TYR A 228 23.38 24.65 10.83
C TYR A 228 22.82 26.08 10.83
N TYR A 229 21.68 26.27 11.46
CA TYR A 229 21.16 27.62 11.74
C TYR A 229 21.85 28.25 12.95
#